data_AF-A0A9D8GA11-F1
#
_entry.id   AF-A0A9D8GA11-F1
#
_cell.length_a   1.000
_cell.length_b   1.000
_cell.length_c   1.000
_cell.angle_alpha   90.00
_cell.angle_beta   90.00
_cell.angle_gamma   90.00
#
_symmetry.space_group_name_H-M   'P 1'
#
loop_
_entity.id
_entity.type
_entity.pdbx_description
1 polymer ?
#
loop_
_entity_poly.entity_id
_entity_poly.type
_entity_poly.pdbx_seq_one_letter_code
_entity_poly.pdbx_strand_id
1 'polypeptide(L)'
;GQFSKILESVQRGPLVYSAENNMPFGKAWNTGANEGNLKSFGRWAAEIPGIIAGTSIEIPYANVSGKAITPETARAFGHDLARALRVFLEQSEKK
;
A
#
# COMPACT_ATOMS: atom_id res chain seq x y z
N GLY A 1 -6.81 -5.06 -0.03
CA GLY A 1 -6.61 -6.06 -1.11
C GLY A 1 -5.75 -7.21 -0.63
N GLN A 2 -5.33 -8.12 -1.51
CA GLN A 2 -4.43 -9.25 -1.15
C GLN A 2 -3.13 -8.75 -0.52
N PHE A 3 -2.49 -7.74 -1.12
CA PHE A 3 -1.26 -7.13 -0.59
C PHE A 3 -1.43 -6.57 0.83
N SER A 4 -2.52 -5.84 1.10
CA SER A 4 -2.85 -5.30 2.42
C SER A 4 -2.89 -6.39 3.50
N LYS A 5 -3.54 -7.52 3.21
CA LYS A 5 -3.65 -8.65 4.15
C LYS A 5 -2.29 -9.29 4.43
N ILE A 6 -1.44 -9.39 3.40
CA ILE A 6 -0.08 -9.89 3.56
C ILE A 6 0.72 -8.95 4.46
N LEU A 7 0.73 -7.65 4.17
CA LEU A 7 1.47 -6.65 4.98
C LEU A 7 1.07 -6.72 6.47
N GLU A 8 -0.24 -6.72 6.74
CA GLU A 8 -0.78 -6.83 8.11
C GLU A 8 -0.36 -8.13 8.80
N SER A 9 -0.22 -9.24 8.06
CA SER A 9 0.18 -10.55 8.61
C SER A 9 1.68 -10.71 8.85
N VAL A 10 2.54 -10.03 8.08
CA VAL A 10 4.00 -10.22 8.13
C VAL A 10 4.73 -9.13 8.90
N GLN A 11 4.05 -8.03 9.25
CA GLN A 11 4.65 -6.89 9.95
C GLN A 11 5.28 -7.27 11.29
N ARG A 12 6.38 -6.59 11.61
CA ARG A 12 7.17 -6.78 12.84
C ARG A 12 7.63 -5.46 13.44
N GLY A 13 7.62 -4.39 12.65
CA GLY A 13 8.06 -3.07 13.05
C GLY A 13 7.10 -2.38 14.01
N PRO A 14 7.51 -1.24 14.55
CA PRO A 14 6.71 -0.48 15.50
C PRO A 14 5.50 0.19 14.82
N LEU A 15 5.57 0.50 13.53
CA LEU A 15 4.46 1.12 12.80
C LEU A 15 3.51 0.04 12.28
N VAL A 16 2.40 -0.17 13.01
CA VAL A 16 1.43 -1.22 12.71
C VAL A 16 0.51 -0.74 11.59
N TYR A 17 0.50 -1.46 10.49
CA TYR A 17 -0.48 -1.31 9.42
C TYR A 17 -1.74 -2.10 9.75
N SER A 18 -2.91 -1.51 9.49
CA SER A 18 -4.17 -2.23 9.47
C SER A 18 -4.92 -2.01 8.18
N ALA A 19 -5.39 -3.10 7.56
CA ALA A 19 -6.11 -3.03 6.31
C ALA A 19 -7.47 -2.34 6.43
N GLU A 20 -8.06 -2.33 7.63
CA GLU A 20 -9.32 -1.65 7.95
C GLU A 20 -9.19 -0.12 7.88
N ASN A 21 -7.99 0.40 8.12
CA ASN A 21 -7.71 1.84 8.07
C ASN A 21 -7.44 2.35 6.63
N ASN A 22 -7.45 1.48 5.62
CA ASN A 22 -7.34 1.93 4.24
C ASN A 22 -8.57 2.78 3.89
N MET A 23 -8.34 3.97 3.35
CA MET A 23 -9.41 4.81 2.84
C MET A 23 -10.06 4.16 1.60
N PRO A 24 -11.33 3.73 1.65
CA PRO A 24 -12.01 3.18 0.49
C PRO A 24 -12.14 4.23 -0.62
N PHE A 25 -12.10 3.81 -1.89
CA PHE A 25 -12.35 4.71 -3.03
C PHE A 25 -13.69 5.44 -2.87
N GLY A 26 -13.71 6.73 -3.22
CA GLY A 26 -14.90 7.58 -3.17
C GLY A 26 -15.27 8.13 -1.80
N LYS A 27 -14.40 8.00 -0.78
CA LYS A 27 -14.71 8.43 0.60
C LYS A 27 -14.17 9.81 0.98
N ALA A 28 -13.08 10.27 0.36
CA ALA A 28 -12.59 11.63 0.57
C ALA A 28 -12.02 12.19 -0.73
N TRP A 29 -10.75 12.62 -0.74
CA TRP A 29 -10.09 13.14 -1.93
C TRP A 29 -9.92 12.07 -3.04
N ASN A 30 -10.15 10.79 -2.76
CA ASN A 30 -10.03 9.69 -3.71
C ASN A 30 -11.33 9.40 -4.48
N THR A 31 -11.99 10.42 -5.03
CA THR A 31 -13.19 10.28 -5.88
C THR A 31 -12.84 10.35 -7.36
N GLY A 32 -13.62 9.69 -8.22
CA GLY A 32 -13.44 9.73 -9.68
C GLY A 32 -13.63 11.12 -10.30
N ALA A 33 -14.24 12.06 -9.57
CA ALA A 33 -14.38 13.44 -10.00
C ALA A 33 -13.03 14.13 -10.25
N ASN A 34 -11.97 13.71 -9.55
CA ASN A 34 -10.62 14.25 -9.73
C ASN A 34 -9.91 13.72 -10.99
N GLU A 35 -10.40 12.62 -11.57
CA GLU A 35 -9.83 11.99 -12.76
C GLU A 35 -10.65 12.33 -14.01
N GLY A 36 -11.96 12.56 -13.88
CA GLY A 36 -12.85 12.82 -15.01
C GLY A 36 -12.78 11.69 -16.04
N ASN A 37 -12.33 12.00 -17.26
CA ASN A 37 -12.09 11.02 -18.32
C ASN A 37 -10.63 10.53 -18.40
N LEU A 38 -9.77 10.94 -17.45
CA LEU A 38 -8.37 10.54 -17.36
C LEU A 38 -8.21 9.33 -16.42
N LYS A 39 -6.97 8.87 -16.26
CA LYS A 39 -6.60 7.78 -15.35
C LYS A 39 -5.58 8.29 -14.34
N SER A 40 -5.69 7.88 -13.08
CA SER A 40 -4.54 7.92 -12.18
C SER A 40 -3.40 7.05 -12.72
N PHE A 41 -2.17 7.40 -12.30
CA PHE A 41 -0.98 6.63 -12.65
C PHE A 41 -1.12 5.15 -12.30
N GLY A 42 -1.62 4.82 -11.11
CA GLY A 42 -1.80 3.42 -10.68
C GLY A 42 -2.73 2.63 -11.60
N ARG A 43 -3.83 3.24 -12.05
CA ARG A 43 -4.79 2.62 -12.97
C ARG A 43 -4.20 2.41 -14.36
N TRP A 44 -3.51 3.43 -14.89
CA TRP A 44 -2.80 3.31 -16.17
C TRP A 44 -1.70 2.23 -16.10
N ALA A 45 -0.88 2.24 -15.05
CA ALA A 45 0.22 1.28 -14.89
C ALA A 45 -0.29 -0.16 -14.79
N ALA A 46 -1.42 -0.39 -14.12
CA ALA A 46 -2.04 -1.71 -13.99
C ALA A 46 -2.57 -2.29 -15.31
N GLU A 47 -2.73 -1.48 -16.37
CA GLU A 47 -3.17 -1.94 -17.69
C GLU A 47 -2.01 -2.33 -18.61
N ILE A 48 -0.76 -2.03 -18.22
CA ILE A 48 0.42 -2.36 -19.03
C ILE A 48 0.67 -3.88 -18.99
N PRO A 49 0.83 -4.56 -20.14
CA PRO A 49 1.11 -5.99 -20.17
C PRO A 49 2.33 -6.37 -19.32
N GLY A 50 2.16 -7.38 -18.47
CA GLY A 50 3.20 -7.85 -17.55
C GLY A 50 3.23 -7.14 -16.19
N ILE A 51 2.48 -6.05 -15.99
CA ILE A 51 2.30 -5.47 -14.66
C ILE A 51 1.27 -6.28 -13.88
N ILE A 52 1.69 -6.78 -12.72
CA ILE A 52 0.86 -7.60 -11.83
C ILE A 52 0.09 -6.76 -10.78
N ALA A 53 0.52 -5.53 -10.53
CA ALA A 53 -0.12 -4.59 -9.62
C ALA A 53 0.32 -3.14 -9.89
N GLY A 54 -0.65 -2.22 -10.02
CA GLY A 54 -0.43 -0.77 -10.03
C GLY A 54 -1.17 -0.11 -8.87
N THR A 55 -0.45 0.50 -7.94
CA THR A 55 -1.03 1.11 -6.74
C THR A 55 -0.13 2.20 -6.17
N SER A 56 -0.68 3.01 -5.25
CA SER A 56 0.06 4.00 -4.48
C SER A 56 0.04 3.60 -3.01
N ILE A 57 1.16 3.81 -2.33
CA ILE A 57 1.26 3.64 -0.87
C ILE A 57 1.50 5.03 -0.28
N GLU A 58 0.59 5.45 0.58
CA GLU A 58 0.71 6.71 1.30
C GLU A 58 1.10 6.44 2.74
N ILE A 59 2.15 7.11 3.18
CA ILE A 59 2.68 7.00 4.54
C ILE A 59 2.49 8.37 5.19
N PRO A 60 1.87 8.45 6.38
CA PRO A 60 1.76 9.72 7.10
C PRO A 60 3.16 10.33 7.33
N TYR A 61 3.24 11.65 7.45
CA TYR A 61 4.53 12.30 7.64
C TYR A 61 5.04 12.17 9.09
N ALA A 62 4.20 12.47 10.08
CA ALA A 62 4.64 12.64 11.48
C ALA A 62 4.11 11.58 12.45
N ASN A 63 2.90 11.07 12.22
CA ASN A 63 2.22 10.20 13.16
C ASN A 63 1.35 9.16 12.46
N VAL A 64 1.39 7.92 12.96
CA VAL A 64 0.42 6.87 12.62
C VAL A 64 -0.08 6.24 13.92
N SER A 65 -1.38 6.36 14.18
CA SER A 65 -2.05 5.79 15.37
C SER A 65 -1.35 6.10 16.69
N GLY A 66 -0.88 7.34 16.87
CA GLY A 66 -0.20 7.78 18.08
C GLY A 66 1.31 7.49 18.10
N LYS A 67 1.86 6.80 17.10
CA LYS A 67 3.29 6.53 16.98
C LYS A 67 3.97 7.54 16.08
N ALA A 68 5.05 8.13 16.56
CA ALA A 68 5.87 9.06 15.78
C ALA A 68 6.56 8.34 14.63
N ILE A 69 6.59 9.00 13.48
CA ILE A 69 7.36 8.54 12.32
C ILE A 69 8.73 9.18 12.39
N THR A 70 9.69 8.39 12.85
CA THR A 70 11.13 8.71 12.84
C THR A 70 11.82 7.96 11.70
N PRO A 71 13.04 8.37 11.29
CA PRO A 71 13.81 7.63 10.29
C PRO A 71 13.99 6.14 10.62
N GLU A 72 14.13 5.79 11.90
CA GLU A 72 14.30 4.42 12.37
C GLU A 72 13.00 3.62 12.18
N THR A 73 11.88 4.18 12.63
CA THR A 73 10.56 3.53 12.51
C THR A 73 10.12 3.41 11.04
N ALA A 74 10.44 4.39 10.19
CA ALA A 74 10.18 4.35 8.77
C ALA A 74 10.99 3.27 8.05
N ARG A 75 12.28 3.10 8.40
CA ARG A 75 13.11 2.00 7.87
C ARG A 75 12.58 0.63 8.32
N ALA A 76 12.17 0.51 9.59
CA ALA A 76 11.55 -0.71 10.09
C ALA A 76 10.29 -1.08 9.31
N PHE A 77 9.42 -0.09 9.01
CA PHE A 77 8.26 -0.30 8.14
C PHE A 77 8.66 -0.68 6.71
N GLY A 78 9.72 -0.09 6.16
CA GLY A 78 10.28 -0.51 4.86
C GLY A 78 10.67 -1.99 4.81
N HIS A 79 11.22 -2.54 5.89
CA HIS A 79 11.50 -3.98 6.00
C HIS A 79 10.22 -4.84 6.04
N ASP A 80 9.15 -4.35 6.67
CA ASP A 80 7.84 -5.01 6.65
C ASP A 80 7.26 -5.02 5.23
N LEU A 81 7.35 -3.90 4.52
CA LEU A 81 6.91 -3.76 3.14
C LEU A 81 7.68 -4.70 2.20
N ALA A 82 9.01 -4.80 2.35
CA ALA A 82 9.84 -5.70 1.56
C ALA A 82 9.45 -7.18 1.78
N ARG A 83 9.18 -7.57 3.04
CA ARG A 83 8.66 -8.92 3.36
C ARG A 83 7.32 -9.17 2.69
N ALA A 84 6.40 -8.22 2.75
CA ALA A 84 5.09 -8.35 2.15
C ALA A 84 5.16 -8.46 0.62
N LEU A 85 6.01 -7.66 -0.01
CA LEU A 85 6.24 -7.68 -1.45
C LEU A 85 6.79 -9.02 -1.92
N ARG A 86 7.77 -9.58 -1.21
CA ARG A 86 8.28 -10.92 -1.51
C ARG A 86 7.15 -11.96 -1.53
N VAL A 87 6.35 -12.01 -0.46
CA VAL A 87 5.23 -12.98 -0.35
C VAL A 87 4.20 -12.76 -1.46
N PHE A 88 3.89 -11.50 -1.78
CA PHE A 88 2.93 -11.17 -2.83
C PHE A 88 3.42 -11.63 -4.22
N LEU A 89 4.70 -11.43 -4.53
CA LEU A 89 5.31 -11.86 -5.80
C LEU A 89 5.34 -13.39 -5.90
N GLU A 90 5.83 -14.09 -4.86
CA GLU A 90 5.85 -15.55 -4.80
C GLU A 90 4.45 -16.18 -4.94
N GLN A 91 3.39 -15.50 -4.47
CA GLN A 91 2.01 -15.94 -4.64
C GLN A 91 1.44 -15.62 -6.03
N SER A 92 1.98 -14.61 -6.71
CA SER A 92 1.53 -14.19 -8.04
C SER A 92 2.13 -15.06 -9.15
N GLU A 93 3.34 -15.57 -8.97
CA GLU A 93 4.00 -16.51 -9.90
C GLU A 93 3.37 -17.92 -9.91
N LYS A 94 2.61 -18.27 -8.87
CA LYS A 94 1.94 -19.59 -8.73
C LYS A 94 0.56 -19.65 -9.38
N LYS A 95 0.10 -18.57 -10.03
CA LYS A 95 -1.19 -18.50 -10.72
C LYS A 95 -0.99 -18.56 -12.22
#